data_AF-A0A962GBB6-F1
#
_entry.id   AF-A0A962GBB6-F1
#
_cell.length_a   1.000
_cell.length_b   1.000
_cell.length_c   1.000
_cell.angle_alpha   90.00
_cell.angle_beta   90.00
_cell.angle_gamma   90.00
#
_symmetry.space_group_name_H-M   'P 1'
#
loop_
_entity.id
_entity.type
_entity.pdbx_description
1 polymer ?
#
loop_
_entity_poly.entity_id
_entity_poly.type
_entity_poly.pdbx_seq_one_letter_code
_entity_poly.pdbx_strand_id
1 'polypeptide(L)'
;AFYRKAQAAAGDAGKRRPALAPPPDPGPLPLPVETLWRAERLQGVSLSPAGKLLAIYRVDADGKHWTIDMLDLDANETQQIVRSELPFEVMQWSGDETLLLSFVEPAVGPRVAVVHIDSDAAGRHRYRQLGFKRVGRVLDPLAEDPSHILFASTA
;
A
#
# COMPACT_ATOMS: atom_id res chain seq x y z
N ALA A 1 -43.64 -3.32 35.38
CA ALA A 1 -45.06 -3.65 35.09
C ALA A 1 -45.61 -2.92 33.85
N PHE A 2 -45.22 -1.67 33.59
CA PHE A 2 -45.69 -0.84 32.46
C PHE A 2 -45.55 -1.51 31.08
N TYR A 3 -44.34 -2.01 30.73
CA TYR A 3 -44.06 -2.62 29.43
C TYR A 3 -44.88 -3.88 29.12
N ARG A 4 -45.29 -4.64 30.14
CA ARG A 4 -46.11 -5.85 29.98
C ARG A 4 -47.56 -5.50 29.62
N LYS A 5 -48.09 -4.40 30.16
CA LYS A 5 -49.40 -3.84 29.78
C LYS A 5 -49.37 -3.25 28.37
N ALA A 6 -48.29 -2.58 27.99
CA ALA A 6 -48.13 -2.03 26.65
C ALA A 6 -48.07 -3.11 25.56
N GLN A 7 -47.36 -4.22 25.80
CA GLN A 7 -47.34 -5.36 24.88
C GLN A 7 -48.69 -6.09 24.78
N ALA A 8 -49.42 -6.25 25.90
CA ALA A 8 -50.75 -6.84 25.88
C ALA A 8 -51.77 -5.95 25.14
N ALA A 9 -51.66 -4.63 25.25
CA ALA A 9 -52.52 -3.66 24.57
C ALA A 9 -52.21 -3.54 23.06
N ALA A 10 -50.96 -3.79 22.64
CA ALA A 10 -50.59 -3.80 21.23
C ALA A 10 -51.19 -4.99 20.46
N GLY A 11 -51.63 -6.06 21.16
CA GLY A 11 -52.23 -7.24 20.54
C GLY A 11 -51.41 -7.81 19.36
N ASP A 12 -52.09 -8.42 18.40
CA ASP A 12 -51.48 -8.94 17.16
C ASP A 12 -51.08 -7.84 16.15
N ALA A 13 -51.03 -6.56 16.55
CA ALA A 13 -50.58 -5.48 15.66
C ALA A 13 -49.14 -5.67 15.17
N GLY A 14 -48.30 -6.42 15.92
CA GLY A 14 -46.98 -6.84 15.47
C GLY A 14 -46.96 -7.95 14.41
N LYS A 15 -48.08 -8.67 14.22
CA LYS A 15 -48.21 -9.75 13.21
C LYS A 15 -48.66 -9.25 11.84
N ARG A 16 -49.24 -8.05 11.75
CA ARG A 16 -49.49 -7.37 10.47
C ARG A 16 -48.31 -6.44 10.15
N ARG A 17 -47.16 -7.02 9.82
CA ARG A 17 -46.26 -6.31 8.90
C ARG A 17 -47.02 -6.19 7.59
N PRO A 18 -47.30 -4.98 7.06
CA PRO A 18 -47.78 -4.88 5.69
C PRO A 18 -46.80 -5.67 4.84
N ALA A 19 -47.32 -6.53 3.95
CA ALA A 19 -46.48 -7.23 3.01
C ALA A 19 -45.68 -6.15 2.27
N LEU A 20 -44.37 -6.12 2.48
CA LEU A 20 -43.51 -5.22 1.73
C LEU A 20 -43.70 -5.58 0.27
N ALA A 21 -43.89 -4.57 -0.58
CA ALA A 21 -43.85 -4.79 -2.02
C ALA A 21 -42.55 -5.54 -2.35
N PRO A 22 -42.59 -6.53 -3.24
CA PRO A 22 -41.36 -7.17 -3.69
C PRO A 22 -40.41 -6.07 -4.21
N PRO A 23 -39.09 -6.19 -3.93
CA PRO A 23 -38.14 -5.27 -4.51
C PRO A 23 -38.30 -5.28 -6.04
N PRO A 24 -38.02 -4.14 -6.71
CA PRO A 24 -38.04 -4.10 -8.16
C PRO A 24 -37.08 -5.13 -8.74
N ASP A 25 -37.40 -5.65 -9.92
CA ASP A 25 -36.53 -6.57 -10.63
C ASP A 25 -35.15 -5.92 -10.83
N PRO A 26 -34.04 -6.67 -10.65
CA PRO A 26 -32.71 -6.14 -10.84
C PRO A 26 -32.55 -5.57 -12.25
N GLY A 27 -32.26 -4.28 -12.33
CA GLY A 27 -31.84 -3.64 -13.58
C GLY A 27 -30.40 -4.01 -13.94
N PRO A 28 -29.98 -3.82 -15.20
CA PRO A 28 -28.58 -3.94 -15.56
C PRO A 28 -27.76 -2.92 -14.78
N LEU A 29 -26.66 -3.37 -14.17
CA LEU A 29 -25.73 -2.45 -13.52
C LEU A 29 -25.09 -1.54 -14.58
N PRO A 30 -24.92 -0.24 -14.30
CA PRO A 30 -24.27 0.69 -15.23
C PRO A 30 -22.79 0.38 -15.43
N LEU A 31 -22.19 -0.41 -14.52
CA LEU A 31 -20.82 -0.92 -14.59
C LEU A 31 -20.82 -2.40 -14.21
N PRO A 32 -19.92 -3.22 -14.78
CA PRO A 32 -19.72 -4.59 -14.33
C PRO A 32 -19.38 -4.63 -12.83
N VAL A 33 -19.90 -5.61 -12.10
CA VAL A 33 -19.66 -5.75 -10.65
C VAL A 33 -18.16 -5.87 -10.35
N GLU A 34 -17.39 -6.47 -11.24
CA GLU A 34 -15.94 -6.61 -11.11
C GLU A 34 -15.20 -5.25 -11.15
N THR A 35 -15.82 -4.23 -11.74
CA THR A 35 -15.28 -2.86 -11.76
C THR A 35 -15.49 -2.16 -10.43
N LEU A 36 -16.63 -2.44 -9.77
CA LEU A 36 -17.00 -1.86 -8.49
C LEU A 36 -16.27 -2.56 -7.32
N TRP A 37 -15.82 -3.81 -7.50
CA TRP A 37 -15.08 -4.62 -6.52
C TRP A 37 -13.67 -4.97 -7.01
N ARG A 38 -12.87 -3.97 -7.42
CA ARG A 38 -11.45 -4.22 -7.74
C ARG A 38 -10.70 -4.60 -6.47
N ALA A 39 -9.96 -5.70 -6.52
CA ALA A 39 -9.03 -6.08 -5.46
C ALA A 39 -8.10 -4.90 -5.11
N GLU A 40 -7.83 -4.71 -3.82
CA GLU A 40 -6.96 -3.65 -3.34
C GLU A 40 -5.54 -3.85 -3.89
N ARG A 41 -5.14 -3.00 -4.83
CA ARG A 41 -3.83 -3.07 -5.48
C ARG A 41 -2.78 -2.21 -4.80
N LEU A 42 -3.21 -1.21 -4.03
CA LEU A 42 -2.33 -0.35 -3.27
C LEU A 42 -1.92 -1.09 -1.99
N GLN A 43 -0.64 -1.36 -1.85
CA GLN A 43 -0.08 -2.06 -0.70
C GLN A 43 0.48 -1.07 0.33
N GLY A 44 0.89 0.11 -0.12
CA GLY A 44 1.35 1.18 0.77
C GLY A 44 1.76 2.44 0.02
N VAL A 45 1.93 3.52 0.78
CA VAL A 45 2.50 4.78 0.32
C VAL A 45 3.47 5.31 1.36
N SER A 46 4.52 6.01 0.92
CA SER A 46 5.49 6.61 1.83
C SER A 46 6.03 7.91 1.24
N LEU A 47 5.88 9.01 1.96
CA LEU A 47 6.33 10.34 1.57
C LEU A 47 7.77 10.56 2.06
N SER A 48 8.63 11.14 1.21
CA SER A 48 9.98 11.52 1.61
C SER A 48 9.95 12.57 2.73
N PRO A 49 10.96 12.62 3.61
CA PRO A 49 10.97 13.57 4.74
C PRO A 49 10.76 15.04 4.35
N ALA A 50 11.35 15.49 3.24
CA ALA A 50 11.17 16.83 2.69
C ALA A 50 9.81 17.04 1.98
N GLY A 51 8.99 16.00 1.83
CA GLY A 51 7.65 16.10 1.28
C GLY A 51 7.58 16.27 -0.24
N LYS A 52 8.63 15.88 -0.97
CA LYS A 52 8.72 16.08 -2.43
C LYS A 52 8.44 14.83 -3.26
N LEU A 53 8.73 13.66 -2.70
CA LEU A 53 8.65 12.39 -3.40
C LEU A 53 7.70 11.44 -2.68
N LEU A 54 6.76 10.87 -3.41
CA LEU A 54 5.83 9.87 -2.89
C LEU A 54 6.11 8.51 -3.54
N ALA A 55 6.58 7.56 -2.73
CA ALA A 55 6.71 6.17 -3.14
C ALA A 55 5.35 5.46 -2.98
N ILE A 56 4.89 4.80 -4.05
CA ILE A 56 3.59 4.13 -4.12
C ILE A 56 3.85 2.65 -4.40
N TYR A 57 3.60 1.81 -3.40
CA TYR A 57 3.79 0.37 -3.47
C TYR A 57 2.50 -0.32 -3.91
N ARG A 58 2.56 -1.09 -5.00
CA ARG A 58 1.41 -1.74 -5.62
C ARG A 58 1.67 -3.19 -5.99
N VAL A 59 0.62 -3.98 -6.01
CA VAL A 59 0.57 -5.27 -6.72
C VAL A 59 -0.15 -5.07 -8.05
N ASP A 60 0.35 -5.72 -9.09
CA ASP A 60 -0.28 -5.67 -10.41
C ASP A 60 -1.63 -6.40 -10.47
N ALA A 61 -2.30 -6.28 -11.61
CA ALA A 61 -3.66 -6.76 -11.77
C ALA A 61 -3.79 -8.29 -11.69
N ASP A 62 -2.74 -9.03 -12.04
CA ASP A 62 -2.72 -10.49 -12.00
C ASP A 62 -2.17 -11.05 -10.67
N GLY A 63 -1.73 -10.17 -9.75
CA GLY A 63 -1.26 -10.55 -8.43
C GLY A 63 0.13 -11.18 -8.42
N LYS A 64 0.91 -11.03 -9.51
CA LYS A 64 2.20 -11.73 -9.68
C LYS A 64 3.39 -10.83 -9.49
N HIS A 65 3.22 -9.51 -9.63
CA HIS A 65 4.33 -8.58 -9.51
C HIS A 65 4.01 -7.42 -8.59
N TRP A 66 5.04 -7.07 -7.84
CA TRP A 66 5.08 -5.96 -6.93
C TRP A 66 5.87 -4.83 -7.56
N THR A 67 5.31 -3.63 -7.53
CA THR A 67 5.85 -2.45 -8.19
C THR A 67 5.94 -1.31 -7.19
N ILE A 68 6.95 -0.47 -7.36
CA ILE A 68 7.01 0.82 -6.68
C ILE A 68 7.07 1.90 -7.75
N ASP A 69 6.07 2.76 -7.74
CA ASP A 69 6.05 3.99 -8.51
C ASP A 69 6.57 5.12 -7.62
N MET A 70 7.38 6.01 -8.18
CA MET A 70 7.78 7.26 -7.56
C MET A 70 7.05 8.40 -8.22
N LEU A 71 6.31 9.18 -7.43
CA LEU A 71 5.66 10.40 -7.85
C LEU A 71 6.47 11.61 -7.33
N ASP A 72 6.95 12.42 -8.25
CA ASP A 72 7.44 13.77 -7.96
C ASP A 72 6.25 14.71 -7.78
N LEU A 73 6.11 15.28 -6.58
CA LEU A 73 4.98 16.14 -6.23
C LEU A 73 5.10 17.55 -6.79
N ASP A 74 6.31 18.02 -7.09
CA ASP A 74 6.55 19.34 -7.67
C ASP A 74 6.31 19.29 -9.18
N ALA A 75 6.85 18.28 -9.86
CA ALA A 75 6.68 18.09 -11.31
C ALA A 75 5.35 17.41 -11.69
N ASN A 76 4.68 16.77 -10.72
CA ASN A 76 3.51 15.90 -10.94
C ASN A 76 3.78 14.79 -11.97
N GLU A 77 4.99 14.21 -11.91
CA GLU A 77 5.43 13.13 -12.80
C GLU A 77 5.55 11.82 -12.02
N THR A 78 5.04 10.73 -12.60
CA THR A 78 5.11 9.39 -12.01
C THR A 78 6.00 8.48 -12.86
N GLN A 79 6.92 7.78 -12.21
CA GLN A 79 7.78 6.79 -12.85
C GLN A 79 7.82 5.49 -12.04
N GLN A 80 7.67 4.35 -12.71
CA GLN A 80 7.92 3.05 -12.06
C GLN A 80 9.42 2.87 -11.84
N ILE A 81 9.84 2.71 -10.58
CA ILE A 81 11.25 2.63 -10.20
C ILE A 81 11.69 1.20 -9.81
N VAL A 82 10.73 0.35 -9.44
CA VAL A 82 10.97 -1.03 -9.05
C VAL A 82 9.87 -1.93 -9.60
N ARG A 83 10.26 -3.12 -10.05
CA ARG A 83 9.38 -4.26 -10.34
C ARG A 83 10.02 -5.52 -9.77
N SER A 84 9.25 -6.31 -9.05
CA SER A 84 9.70 -7.49 -8.31
C SER A 84 8.69 -8.63 -8.43
N GLU A 85 9.17 -9.87 -8.45
CA GLU A 85 8.33 -11.08 -8.29
C GLU A 85 8.10 -11.44 -6.81
N LEU A 86 8.74 -10.72 -5.89
CA LEU A 86 8.60 -10.89 -4.45
C LEU A 86 7.98 -9.63 -3.81
N PRO A 87 7.09 -9.78 -2.82
CA PRO A 87 6.57 -8.65 -2.06
C PRO A 87 7.67 -8.01 -1.21
N PHE A 88 7.58 -6.69 -1.06
CA PHE A 88 8.35 -5.95 -0.06
C PHE A 88 7.62 -5.98 1.28
N GLU A 89 8.35 -6.31 2.35
CA GLU A 89 7.85 -6.28 3.73
C GLU A 89 7.94 -4.89 4.34
N VAL A 90 8.96 -4.11 3.96
CA VAL A 90 9.21 -2.76 4.46
C VAL A 90 9.60 -1.85 3.32
N MET A 91 8.98 -0.67 3.28
CA MET A 91 9.34 0.44 2.41
C MET A 91 9.52 1.69 3.27
N GLN A 92 10.75 2.14 3.44
CA GLN A 92 11.08 3.26 4.35
C GLN A 92 12.13 4.18 3.76
N TRP A 93 12.05 5.46 4.10
CA TRP A 93 13.02 6.46 3.67
C TRP A 93 14.23 6.51 4.62
N SER A 94 15.40 6.81 4.07
CA SER A 94 16.62 7.18 4.78
C SER A 94 17.07 8.53 4.25
N GLY A 95 16.59 9.60 4.89
CA GLY A 95 16.64 10.94 4.32
C GLY A 95 15.78 11.08 3.05
N ASP A 96 16.07 12.11 2.25
CA ASP A 96 15.23 12.50 1.11
C ASP A 96 15.54 11.76 -0.20
N GLU A 97 16.73 11.17 -0.28
CA GLU A 97 17.29 10.65 -1.54
C GLU A 97 17.49 9.13 -1.52
N THR A 98 17.09 8.46 -0.45
CA THR A 98 17.27 7.02 -0.32
C THR A 98 16.00 6.34 0.18
N LEU A 99 15.51 5.37 -0.60
CA LEU A 99 14.42 4.49 -0.24
C LEU A 99 14.97 3.08 0.00
N LEU A 100 14.70 2.54 1.18
CA LEU A 100 15.10 1.21 1.62
C LEU A 100 13.93 0.25 1.48
N LEU A 101 14.18 -0.89 0.83
CA LEU A 101 13.20 -1.91 0.54
C LEU A 101 13.65 -3.23 1.16
N SER A 102 12.90 -3.75 2.11
CA SER A 102 13.19 -5.07 2.70
C SER A 102 12.27 -6.13 2.11
N PHE A 103 12.81 -7.29 1.81
CA PHE A 103 12.06 -8.46 1.32
C PHE A 103 12.73 -9.74 1.79
N VAL A 104 12.00 -10.86 1.73
CA VAL A 104 12.56 -12.18 2.04
C VAL A 104 12.69 -12.97 0.76
N GLU A 105 13.93 -13.32 0.43
CA GLU A 105 14.25 -14.18 -0.71
C GLU A 105 14.19 -15.65 -0.25
N PRO A 106 13.30 -16.51 -0.80
CA PRO A 106 13.00 -17.82 -0.21
C PRO A 106 14.19 -18.75 0.07
N ALA A 107 15.23 -18.70 -0.76
CA ALA A 107 16.43 -19.55 -0.63
C ALA A 107 17.60 -18.89 0.12
N VAL A 108 17.53 -17.57 0.37
CA VAL A 108 18.65 -16.77 0.90
C VAL A 108 18.31 -16.17 2.26
N GLY A 109 17.05 -15.78 2.49
CA GLY A 109 16.58 -15.13 3.70
C GLY A 109 16.34 -13.62 3.51
N PRO A 110 16.36 -12.84 4.61
CA PRO A 110 16.08 -11.42 4.56
C PRO A 110 17.10 -10.63 3.72
N ARG A 111 16.60 -9.77 2.84
CA ARG A 111 17.38 -8.94 1.93
C ARG A 111 16.92 -7.49 2.02
N VAL A 112 17.84 -6.62 1.64
CA VAL A 112 17.59 -5.19 1.50
C VAL A 112 18.01 -4.79 0.08
N ALA A 113 17.13 -4.08 -0.62
CA ALA A 113 17.46 -3.30 -1.80
C ALA A 113 17.43 -1.82 -1.43
N VAL A 114 18.38 -1.07 -1.98
CA VAL A 114 18.47 0.38 -1.79
C VAL A 114 18.16 1.05 -3.11
N VAL A 115 17.20 1.96 -3.13
CA VAL A 115 16.97 2.84 -4.26
C VAL A 115 17.55 4.20 -3.89
N HIS A 116 18.62 4.58 -4.58
CA HIS A 116 19.19 5.91 -4.48
C HIS A 116 18.60 6.80 -5.58
N ILE A 117 18.29 8.05 -5.22
CA ILE A 117 17.62 9.03 -6.06
C ILE A 117 18.61 10.16 -6.31
N ASP A 118 19.10 10.25 -7.53
CA ASP A 118 19.90 11.39 -7.98
C ASP A 118 18.99 12.37 -8.72
N SER A 119 19.40 13.64 -8.79
CA SER A 119 18.79 14.63 -9.68
C SER A 119 19.79 15.06 -10.75
N ASP A 120 19.36 15.14 -12.01
CA ASP A 120 20.17 15.73 -13.06
C ASP A 120 20.18 17.28 -12.99
N ALA A 121 21.02 17.93 -13.79
CA ALA A 121 21.13 19.39 -13.81
C ALA A 121 19.82 20.10 -14.24
N ALA A 122 18.88 19.37 -14.84
CA ALA A 122 17.55 19.86 -15.20
C ALA A 122 16.49 19.55 -14.12
N GLY A 123 16.90 18.99 -12.97
CA GLY A 123 16.02 18.65 -11.85
C GLY A 123 15.27 17.33 -12.03
N ARG A 124 15.55 16.54 -13.07
CA ARG A 124 14.87 15.26 -13.27
C ARG A 124 15.51 14.17 -12.41
N HIS A 125 14.67 13.39 -11.75
CA HIS A 125 15.12 12.30 -10.92
C HIS A 125 15.62 11.11 -11.73
N ARG A 126 16.72 10.50 -11.25
CA ARG A 126 17.25 9.23 -11.72
C ARG A 126 17.32 8.27 -10.55
N TYR A 127 16.88 7.05 -10.80
CA TYR A 127 16.76 6.03 -9.76
C TYR A 127 17.80 4.93 -9.99
N ARG A 128 18.65 4.69 -9.01
CA ARG A 128 19.67 3.62 -9.04
C ARG A 128 19.36 2.60 -7.97
N GLN A 129 19.14 1.36 -8.39
CA GLN A 129 19.01 0.24 -7.47
C GLN A 129 20.40 -0.30 -7.11
N LEU A 130 20.67 -0.39 -5.83
CA LEU A 130 21.89 -0.95 -5.28
C LEU A 130 21.52 -2.20 -4.48
N GLY A 131 22.16 -3.32 -4.82
CA GLY A 131 22.03 -4.57 -4.08
C GLY A 131 22.89 -4.55 -2.82
N PHE A 132 22.30 -4.89 -1.67
CA PHE A 132 23.06 -5.10 -0.45
C PHE A 132 23.71 -6.49 -0.47
N LYS A 133 25.03 -6.55 -0.32
CA LYS A 133 25.78 -7.83 -0.43
C LYS A 133 25.49 -8.78 0.73
N ARG A 134 25.15 -8.26 1.91
CA ARG A 134 24.89 -9.05 3.12
C ARG A 134 23.42 -9.45 3.21
N VAL A 135 23.17 -10.61 3.80
CA VAL A 135 21.83 -11.07 4.21
C VAL A 135 21.53 -10.48 5.59
N GLY A 136 20.31 -9.99 5.79
CA GLY A 136 19.93 -9.32 7.02
C GLY A 136 18.76 -8.34 6.86
N ARG A 137 18.53 -7.56 7.91
CA ARG A 137 17.41 -6.60 7.99
C ARG A 137 17.91 -5.22 8.40
N VAL A 138 17.25 -4.18 7.89
CA VAL A 138 17.39 -2.84 8.45
C VAL A 138 16.69 -2.80 9.79
N LEU A 139 17.40 -2.37 10.83
CA LEU A 139 16.82 -2.10 12.15
C LEU A 139 16.31 -0.66 12.22
N ASP A 140 17.10 0.29 11.71
CA ASP A 140 16.80 1.71 11.83
C ASP A 140 17.50 2.53 10.73
N PRO A 141 16.77 3.36 9.95
CA PRO A 141 17.37 4.48 9.23
C PRO A 141 17.71 5.61 10.21
N LEU A 142 18.97 6.03 10.26
CA LEU A 142 19.41 7.03 11.23
C LEU A 142 18.97 8.43 10.78
N ALA A 143 17.99 9.03 11.47
CA ALA A 143 17.43 10.34 11.08
C ALA A 143 18.49 11.46 11.04
N GLU A 144 19.41 11.47 12.02
CA GLU A 144 20.50 12.46 12.12
C GLU A 144 21.69 12.15 11.18
N ASP A 145 21.72 10.96 10.58
CA ASP A 145 22.75 10.54 9.62
C ASP A 145 22.13 9.68 8.51
N PRO A 146 21.38 10.30 7.57
CA PRO A 146 20.57 9.58 6.59
C PRO A 146 21.39 8.78 5.58
N SER A 147 22.71 8.97 5.56
CA SER A 147 23.65 8.22 4.74
C SER A 147 24.02 6.85 5.34
N HIS A 148 23.63 6.61 6.60
CA HIS A 148 23.92 5.39 7.34
C HIS A 148 22.63 4.71 7.84
N ILE A 149 22.72 3.40 7.99
CA ILE A 149 21.64 2.57 8.51
C ILE A 149 22.18 1.63 9.58
N LEU A 150 21.37 1.32 10.59
CA LEU A 150 21.61 0.19 11.48
C LEU A 150 21.12 -1.08 10.80
N PHE A 151 22.04 -2.03 10.62
CA PHE A 151 21.78 -3.27 9.89
C PHE A 151 22.12 -4.49 10.74
N ALA A 152 21.16 -5.39 10.90
CA ALA A 152 21.36 -6.69 11.54
C ALA A 152 21.66 -7.75 10.47
N SER A 153 22.90 -8.21 10.40
CA SER A 153 23.30 -9.29 9.49
C SER A 153 23.02 -10.67 10.09
N THR A 154 22.54 -11.59 9.27
CA THR A 154 22.54 -13.02 9.58
C THR A 154 23.84 -13.62 9.08
N ALA A 155 24.67 -14.13 9.99
CA ALA A 155 25.93 -14.79 9.67
C ALA A 155 25.69 -16.15 9.00
#